data_AF-A0A7V4LRZ0-F1
#
_entry.id   AF-A0A7V4LRZ0-F1
#
_cell.length_a   1.000
_cell.length_b   1.000
_cell.length_c   1.000
_cell.angle_alpha   90.00
_cell.angle_beta   90.00
_cell.angle_gamma   90.00
#
_symmetry.space_group_name_H-M   'P 1'
#
loop_
_entity.id
_entity.type
_entity.pdbx_description
1 polymer ?
#
loop_
_entity_poly.entity_id
_entity_poly.type
_entity_poly.pdbx_seq_one_letter_code
_entity_poly.pdbx_strand_id
1 'polypeptide(L)'
;MERVSGESWRPNGLGGLQLTLMRNGYLVMSLSEFTWRRLQGAGLLVCAAPGRPFTAREREVARRFVEQGGILIFTVGWPEAAASRRVLAELGFYVGGRGAAEGRGPEPKPFGHFKAPYYNGGDYMAYVRFHAAWSVESSDPNAQPLAYGPRDPLTGRDPTVILMRRLGRGKVVVVADSEFATNQNLENEGGQPFEGLRENADFWRWLLSYLNDQPMWIPPRPVPETPAATPGAAAPSATPPGAAPADEPPPQEQAP
;
A
#
# COMPACT_ATOMS: atom_id res chain seq x y z
N MET A 1 17.36 10.94 1.34
CA MET A 1 16.81 10.28 2.53
C MET A 1 15.42 9.82 2.14
N GLU A 2 15.07 8.57 2.39
CA GLU A 2 13.69 8.09 2.20
C GLU A 2 12.77 8.83 3.19
N ARG A 3 11.51 9.10 2.81
CA ARG A 3 10.54 9.76 3.73
C ARG A 3 9.94 8.81 4.75
N VAL A 4 10.18 7.53 4.56
CA VAL A 4 9.92 6.48 5.53
C VAL A 4 10.70 6.73 6.81
N SER A 5 10.08 6.47 7.96
CA SER A 5 10.75 6.53 9.25
C SER A 5 11.84 5.45 9.37
N GLY A 6 13.03 5.83 9.85
CA GLY A 6 14.08 4.89 10.23
C GLY A 6 13.74 4.07 11.48
N GLU A 7 12.72 4.48 12.25
CA GLU A 7 12.15 3.70 13.34
C GLU A 7 11.14 2.71 12.76
N SER A 8 11.47 1.41 12.84
CA SER A 8 10.78 0.35 12.10
C SER A 8 9.26 0.31 12.29
N TRP A 9 8.73 0.61 13.47
CA TRP A 9 7.31 0.36 13.81
C TRP A 9 6.40 1.60 13.84
N ARG A 10 6.94 2.80 13.57
CA ARG A 10 6.09 4.00 13.40
C ARG A 10 5.08 3.81 12.25
N PRO A 11 3.95 4.53 12.21
CA PRO A 11 2.96 4.40 11.13
C PRO A 11 3.57 4.47 9.71
N ASN A 12 4.53 5.38 9.50
CA ASN A 12 5.27 5.56 8.25
C ASN A 12 6.60 4.77 8.16
N GLY A 13 6.83 3.79 9.06
CA GLY A 13 7.97 2.88 9.03
C GLY A 13 7.72 1.66 8.13
N LEU A 14 8.74 0.81 7.93
CA LEU A 14 8.69 -0.39 7.07
C LEU A 14 8.77 -1.72 7.85
N GLY A 15 8.63 -1.72 9.17
CA GLY A 15 8.76 -2.92 10.01
C GLY A 15 7.82 -4.06 9.57
N GLY A 16 6.57 -3.72 9.24
CA GLY A 16 5.59 -4.65 8.69
C GLY A 16 6.00 -5.23 7.34
N LEU A 17 6.60 -4.42 6.45
CA LEU A 17 7.16 -4.92 5.19
C LEU A 17 8.34 -5.86 5.47
N GLN A 18 9.27 -5.45 6.32
CA GLN A 18 10.44 -6.26 6.68
C GLN A 18 10.01 -7.62 7.23
N LEU A 19 9.05 -7.63 8.17
CA LEU A 19 8.50 -8.85 8.73
C LEU A 19 7.77 -9.70 7.68
N THR A 20 7.01 -9.09 6.78
CA THR A 20 6.34 -9.78 5.67
C THR A 20 7.35 -10.44 4.74
N LEU A 21 8.42 -9.74 4.36
CA LEU A 21 9.49 -10.30 3.53
C LEU A 21 10.20 -11.47 4.24
N MET A 22 10.50 -11.34 5.54
CA MET A 22 11.11 -12.41 6.33
C MET A 22 10.21 -13.66 6.42
N ARG A 23 8.89 -13.48 6.63
CA ARG A 23 7.91 -14.58 6.59
C ARG A 23 7.85 -15.28 5.24
N ASN A 24 8.31 -14.63 4.18
CA ASN A 24 8.40 -15.17 2.82
C ASN A 24 9.82 -15.57 2.41
N GLY A 25 10.72 -15.78 3.38
CA GLY A 25 12.04 -16.38 3.15
C GLY A 25 13.13 -15.39 2.71
N TYR A 26 12.89 -14.08 2.81
CA TYR A 26 13.90 -13.07 2.49
C TYR A 26 14.71 -12.67 3.72
N LEU A 27 16.03 -12.55 3.55
CA LEU A 27 16.87 -11.76 4.45
C LEU A 27 16.78 -10.28 4.04
N VAL A 28 16.27 -9.43 4.93
CA VAL A 28 16.07 -8.01 4.64
C VAL A 28 17.24 -7.18 5.15
N MET A 29 17.79 -6.33 4.29
CA MET A 29 18.89 -5.43 4.61
C MET A 29 18.59 -4.03 4.09
N SER A 30 18.90 -3.00 4.88
CA SER A 30 18.86 -1.62 4.43
C SER A 30 20.05 -1.32 3.51
N LEU A 31 19.79 -0.67 2.38
CA LEU A 31 20.83 -0.31 1.42
C LEU A 31 21.35 1.11 1.67
N SER A 32 22.48 1.23 2.36
CA SER A 32 23.10 2.54 2.63
C SER A 32 23.75 3.17 1.38
N GLU A 33 24.29 2.33 0.48
CA GLU A 33 24.98 2.74 -0.74
C GLU A 33 24.37 2.04 -1.96
N PHE A 34 23.77 2.82 -2.86
CA PHE A 34 23.16 2.29 -4.08
C PHE A 34 24.24 2.04 -5.15
N THR A 35 24.95 0.92 -5.01
CA THR A 35 26.02 0.50 -5.92
C THR A 35 25.80 -0.92 -6.41
N TRP A 36 26.32 -1.22 -7.60
CA TRP A 36 26.27 -2.57 -8.16
C TRP A 36 26.78 -3.63 -7.18
N ARG A 37 27.93 -3.38 -6.54
CA ARG A 37 28.55 -4.31 -5.58
C ARG A 37 27.63 -4.68 -4.42
N ARG A 38 26.82 -3.73 -3.94
CA ARG A 38 25.87 -3.97 -2.84
C ARG A 38 24.63 -4.74 -3.28
N LEU A 39 24.25 -4.62 -4.56
CA LEU A 39 23.14 -5.37 -5.13
C LEU A 39 23.55 -6.75 -5.66
N GLN A 40 24.84 -7.06 -5.73
CA GLN A 40 25.30 -8.41 -6.07
C GLN A 40 24.82 -9.40 -5.02
N GLY A 41 24.04 -10.38 -5.45
CA GLY A 41 23.42 -11.39 -4.58
C GLY A 41 22.04 -11.01 -4.04
N ALA A 42 21.58 -9.77 -4.24
CA ALA A 42 20.19 -9.43 -3.97
C ALA A 42 19.28 -9.98 -5.09
N GLY A 43 18.15 -10.59 -4.72
CA GLY A 43 17.10 -10.98 -5.68
C GLY A 43 15.98 -9.95 -5.81
N LEU A 44 15.80 -9.12 -4.77
CA LEU A 44 14.72 -8.15 -4.65
C LEU A 44 15.28 -6.81 -4.13
N LEU A 45 14.85 -5.72 -4.76
CA LEU A 45 15.08 -4.35 -4.31
C LEU A 45 13.74 -3.63 -4.22
N VAL A 46 13.41 -3.08 -3.05
CA VAL A 46 12.20 -2.27 -2.83
C VAL A 46 12.61 -0.84 -2.55
N CYS A 47 12.08 0.09 -3.35
CA CYS A 47 12.26 1.54 -3.22
C CYS A 47 10.93 2.14 -2.73
N ALA A 48 10.82 2.38 -1.42
CA ALA A 48 9.60 2.92 -0.82
C ALA A 48 9.68 4.45 -0.68
N ALA A 49 8.76 5.15 -1.35
CA ALA A 49 8.65 6.62 -1.39
C ALA A 49 10.02 7.35 -1.43
N PRO A 50 10.87 7.12 -2.46
CA PRO A 50 12.20 7.70 -2.48
C PRO A 50 12.15 9.23 -2.38
N GLY A 51 12.81 9.80 -1.37
CA GLY A 51 12.79 11.25 -1.12
C GLY A 51 13.92 12.02 -1.80
N ARG A 52 14.88 11.35 -2.44
CA ARG A 52 15.99 11.97 -3.17
C ARG A 52 16.05 11.50 -4.62
N PRO A 53 16.34 12.39 -5.58
CA PRO A 53 16.57 11.98 -6.96
C PRO A 53 17.70 10.96 -7.08
N PHE A 54 17.51 9.99 -7.97
CA PHE A 54 18.54 9.02 -8.34
C PHE A 54 19.56 9.68 -9.25
N THR A 55 20.85 9.53 -8.93
CA THR A 55 21.95 9.95 -9.80
C THR A 55 21.96 9.12 -11.09
N ALA A 56 22.65 9.60 -12.14
CA ALA A 56 22.79 8.83 -13.38
C ALA A 56 23.37 7.43 -13.15
N ARG A 57 24.35 7.31 -12.23
CA ARG A 57 24.95 6.03 -11.87
C ARG A 57 23.97 5.10 -11.16
N GLU A 58 23.17 5.61 -10.24
CA GLU A 58 22.17 4.80 -9.52
C GLU A 58 21.08 4.29 -10.47
N ARG A 59 20.65 5.12 -11.43
CA ARG A 59 19.67 4.72 -12.45
C ARG A 59 20.21 3.61 -13.35
N GLU A 60 21.47 3.72 -13.76
CA GLU A 60 22.16 2.66 -14.51
C GLU A 60 22.27 1.37 -13.69
N VAL A 61 22.62 1.47 -12.40
CA VAL A 61 22.68 0.31 -11.50
C VAL A 61 21.30 -0.34 -11.35
N ALA A 62 20.23 0.45 -11.20
CA ALA A 62 18.86 -0.05 -11.09
C ALA A 62 18.41 -0.79 -12.36
N ARG A 63 18.67 -0.20 -13.54
CA ARG A 63 18.43 -0.84 -14.84
C ARG A 63 19.18 -2.16 -14.94
N ARG A 64 20.49 -2.13 -14.70
CA ARG A 64 21.36 -3.32 -14.77
C ARG A 64 20.90 -4.42 -13.82
N PHE A 65 20.51 -4.07 -12.59
CA PHE A 65 19.99 -5.02 -11.61
C PHE A 65 18.80 -5.81 -12.16
N VAL A 66 17.84 -5.12 -12.74
CA VAL A 66 16.65 -5.76 -13.32
C VAL A 66 17.03 -6.57 -14.56
N GLU A 67 17.81 -6.01 -15.49
CA GLU A 67 18.22 -6.70 -16.71
C GLU A 67 18.98 -8.02 -16.41
N GLN A 68 19.69 -8.08 -15.29
CA GLN A 68 20.42 -9.26 -14.82
C GLN A 68 19.57 -10.27 -14.04
N GLY A 69 18.27 -10.05 -13.89
CA GLY A 69 17.33 -10.98 -13.25
C GLY A 69 16.77 -10.51 -11.91
N GLY A 70 17.14 -9.32 -11.44
CA GLY A 70 16.61 -8.74 -10.21
C GLY A 70 15.15 -8.32 -10.33
N ILE A 71 14.44 -8.34 -9.20
CA ILE A 71 13.08 -7.81 -9.07
C ILE A 71 13.17 -6.43 -8.40
N LEU A 72 12.70 -5.39 -9.09
CA LEU A 72 12.68 -4.02 -8.59
C LEU A 72 11.24 -3.57 -8.35
N ILE A 73 10.92 -3.16 -7.12
CA ILE A 73 9.59 -2.68 -6.75
C ILE A 73 9.69 -1.21 -6.31
N PHE A 74 8.89 -0.34 -6.91
CA PHE A 74 8.67 1.02 -6.41
C PHE A 74 7.28 1.11 -5.79
N THR A 75 7.20 1.75 -4.61
CA THR A 75 5.93 2.20 -4.04
C THR A 75 5.97 3.73 -3.93
N VAL A 76 5.29 4.41 -4.85
CA VAL A 76 5.39 5.87 -4.96
C VAL A 76 4.15 6.45 -5.62
N GLY A 77 3.49 7.36 -4.90
CA GLY A 77 2.37 8.17 -5.37
C GLY A 77 2.84 9.42 -6.13
N TRP A 78 1.89 10.13 -6.74
CA TRP A 78 2.19 11.30 -7.57
C TRP A 78 2.98 12.42 -6.86
N PRO A 79 2.63 12.84 -5.62
CA PRO A 79 3.31 13.97 -4.97
C PRO A 79 4.78 13.66 -4.67
N GLU A 80 5.11 12.41 -4.34
CA GLU A 80 6.48 11.95 -4.06
C GLU A 80 7.23 11.48 -5.31
N ALA A 81 6.57 11.36 -6.46
CA ALA A 81 7.17 10.80 -7.66
C ALA A 81 8.32 11.65 -8.22
N ALA A 82 8.48 12.92 -7.84
CA ALA A 82 9.50 13.81 -8.38
C ALA A 82 10.92 13.21 -8.35
N ALA A 83 11.31 12.59 -7.24
CA ALA A 83 12.61 11.95 -7.06
C ALA A 83 12.80 10.69 -7.94
N SER A 84 11.70 9.96 -8.18
CA SER A 84 11.71 8.70 -8.94
C SER A 84 11.39 8.88 -10.42
N ARG A 85 10.87 10.05 -10.83
CA ARG A 85 10.31 10.31 -12.17
C ARG A 85 11.26 9.93 -13.29
N ARG A 86 12.54 10.29 -13.16
CA ARG A 86 13.55 10.03 -14.20
C ARG A 86 13.90 8.54 -14.30
N VAL A 87 14.06 7.84 -13.18
CA VAL A 87 14.34 6.39 -13.20
C VAL A 87 13.14 5.59 -13.70
N LEU A 88 11.93 5.97 -13.26
CA LEU A 88 10.69 5.35 -13.72
C LEU A 88 10.48 5.54 -15.21
N ALA A 89 10.67 6.76 -15.74
CA ALA A 89 10.55 7.02 -17.17
C ALA A 89 11.54 6.20 -18.01
N GLU A 90 12.79 6.03 -17.54
CA GLU A 90 13.78 5.17 -18.22
C GLU A 90 13.42 3.69 -18.18
N LEU A 91 12.71 3.24 -17.13
CA LEU A 91 12.15 1.89 -17.02
C LEU A 91 10.81 1.76 -17.77
N GLY A 92 10.25 2.87 -18.27
CA GLY A 92 9.01 2.91 -19.04
C GLY A 92 7.74 3.01 -18.20
N PHE A 93 7.80 3.66 -17.03
CA PHE A 93 6.66 3.87 -16.13
C PHE A 93 6.42 5.36 -15.85
N TYR A 94 5.14 5.71 -15.68
CA TYR A 94 4.68 7.08 -15.47
C TYR A 94 3.56 7.11 -14.41
N VAL A 95 3.91 7.41 -13.17
CA VAL A 95 2.92 7.67 -12.10
C VAL A 95 2.16 8.94 -12.44
N GLY A 96 0.84 8.93 -12.27
CA GLY A 96 -0.06 10.02 -12.70
C GLY A 96 -0.37 10.06 -14.19
N GLY A 97 0.17 9.10 -14.97
CA GLY A 97 0.07 9.06 -16.41
C GLY A 97 1.18 9.84 -17.13
N ARG A 98 1.49 9.44 -18.37
CA ARG A 98 2.63 9.94 -19.14
C ARG A 98 2.57 11.43 -19.40
N GLY A 99 1.41 11.94 -19.79
CA GLY A 99 1.22 13.36 -20.08
C GLY A 99 1.55 14.23 -18.89
N ALA A 100 0.99 13.94 -17.71
CA ALA A 100 1.28 14.65 -16.48
C ALA A 100 2.76 14.49 -16.08
N ALA A 101 3.28 13.26 -16.11
CA ALA A 101 4.66 12.95 -15.75
C ALA A 101 5.69 13.72 -16.61
N GLU A 102 5.39 13.96 -17.88
CA GLU A 102 6.21 14.74 -18.81
C GLU A 102 5.93 16.26 -18.77
N GLY A 103 5.01 16.72 -17.90
CA GLY A 103 4.64 18.13 -17.78
C GLY A 103 3.80 18.67 -18.95
N ARG A 104 3.14 17.78 -19.70
CA ARG A 104 2.34 18.09 -20.89
C ARG A 104 0.83 17.92 -20.68
N GLY A 105 0.44 17.30 -19.57
CA GLY A 105 -0.96 17.01 -19.22
C GLY A 105 -1.39 17.70 -17.91
N PRO A 106 -2.69 17.65 -17.60
CA PRO A 106 -3.20 18.17 -16.33
C PRO A 106 -2.63 17.38 -15.15
N GLU A 107 -2.68 17.96 -13.95
CA GLU A 107 -2.37 17.24 -12.73
C GLU A 107 -3.36 16.06 -12.56
N PRO A 108 -2.87 14.84 -12.26
CA PRO A 108 -3.73 13.68 -12.07
C PRO A 108 -4.60 13.84 -10.83
N LYS A 109 -5.78 13.22 -10.85
CA LYS A 109 -6.63 13.15 -9.67
C LYS A 109 -6.21 11.98 -8.78
N PRO A 110 -6.11 12.17 -7.45
CA PRO A 110 -5.89 11.06 -6.53
C PRO A 110 -7.11 10.12 -6.52
N PHE A 111 -6.88 8.83 -6.34
CA PHE A 111 -7.93 7.86 -6.02
C PHE A 111 -8.16 7.73 -4.52
N GLY A 112 -7.16 8.10 -3.70
CA GLY A 112 -7.25 8.05 -2.24
C GLY A 112 -7.21 6.62 -1.70
N HIS A 113 -7.95 6.37 -0.60
CA HIS A 113 -8.03 5.07 0.06
C HIS A 113 -9.14 4.23 -0.57
N PHE A 114 -8.80 3.03 -1.06
CA PHE A 114 -9.76 2.06 -1.59
C PHE A 114 -9.19 0.64 -1.61
N LYS A 115 -10.04 -0.33 -1.97
CA LYS A 115 -9.65 -1.72 -2.19
C LYS A 115 -9.78 -2.11 -3.66
N ALA A 116 -8.80 -2.82 -4.20
CA ALA A 116 -8.88 -3.39 -5.55
C ALA A 116 -8.83 -4.92 -5.49
N PRO A 117 -9.63 -5.63 -6.31
CA PRO A 117 -9.45 -7.07 -6.46
C PRO A 117 -8.14 -7.35 -7.19
N TYR A 118 -7.39 -8.36 -6.76
CA TYR A 118 -6.16 -8.82 -7.43
C TYR A 118 -6.16 -10.33 -7.73
N TYR A 119 -7.05 -11.10 -7.08
CA TYR A 119 -7.18 -12.53 -7.28
C TYR A 119 -8.65 -12.96 -7.22
N ASN A 120 -9.05 -13.78 -8.18
CA ASN A 120 -10.37 -14.40 -8.26
C ASN A 120 -10.24 -15.90 -7.99
N GLY A 121 -10.73 -16.35 -6.83
CA GLY A 121 -10.75 -17.76 -6.44
C GLY A 121 -11.97 -18.54 -6.94
N GLY A 122 -12.81 -17.92 -7.78
CA GLY A 122 -14.07 -18.47 -8.27
C GLY A 122 -15.25 -18.06 -7.39
N ASP A 123 -15.25 -18.49 -6.13
CA ASP A 123 -16.33 -18.19 -5.17
C ASP A 123 -16.00 -17.08 -4.15
N TYR A 124 -14.80 -16.50 -4.25
CA TYR A 124 -14.38 -15.32 -3.49
C TYR A 124 -13.40 -14.46 -4.31
N MET A 125 -13.27 -13.21 -3.89
CA MET A 125 -12.26 -12.28 -4.37
C MET A 125 -11.30 -11.94 -3.23
N ALA A 126 -10.00 -11.91 -3.52
CA ALA A 126 -9.02 -11.31 -2.63
C ALA A 126 -8.73 -9.87 -3.06
N TYR A 127 -8.61 -9.00 -2.08
CA TYR A 127 -8.47 -7.56 -2.27
C TYR A 127 -7.15 -7.06 -1.67
N VAL A 128 -6.60 -6.02 -2.29
CA VAL A 128 -5.47 -5.25 -1.80
C VAL A 128 -5.96 -3.85 -1.43
N ARG A 129 -5.51 -3.33 -0.28
CA ARG A 129 -5.82 -1.98 0.22
C ARG A 129 -4.76 -0.97 -0.24
N PHE A 130 -5.23 0.17 -0.70
CA PHE A 130 -4.43 1.36 -0.97
C PHE A 130 -4.75 2.43 0.06
N HIS A 131 -3.74 3.20 0.46
CA HIS A 131 -3.89 4.31 1.38
C HIS A 131 -4.01 5.64 0.62
N ALA A 132 -3.18 5.87 -0.38
CA ALA A 132 -3.09 7.13 -1.11
C ALA A 132 -2.77 6.88 -2.59
N ALA A 133 -3.63 6.12 -3.27
CA ALA A 133 -3.34 5.64 -4.61
C ALA A 133 -3.58 6.66 -5.73
N TRP A 134 -2.82 6.46 -6.80
CA TRP A 134 -2.78 7.24 -8.03
C TRP A 134 -2.78 6.29 -9.24
N SER A 135 -2.94 6.83 -10.45
CA SER A 135 -2.73 6.03 -11.66
C SER A 135 -1.23 5.79 -11.91
N VAL A 136 -0.92 4.72 -12.62
CA VAL A 136 0.38 4.49 -13.25
C VAL A 136 0.17 4.00 -14.66
N GLU A 137 0.94 4.52 -15.61
CA GLU A 137 0.97 4.05 -16.99
C GLU A 137 2.33 3.44 -17.32
N SER A 138 2.37 2.62 -18.37
CA SER A 138 3.62 2.17 -18.97
C SER A 138 3.68 2.51 -20.45
N SER A 139 4.89 2.77 -20.95
CA SER A 139 5.15 2.86 -22.39
C SER A 139 5.30 1.49 -23.07
N ASP A 140 5.39 0.40 -22.28
CA ASP A 140 5.41 -0.95 -22.83
C ASP A 140 3.98 -1.47 -23.01
N PRO A 141 3.54 -1.79 -24.23
CA PRO A 141 2.21 -2.37 -24.46
C PRO A 141 2.03 -3.75 -23.81
N ASN A 142 3.12 -4.43 -23.44
CA ASN A 142 3.11 -5.73 -22.76
C ASN A 142 3.23 -5.60 -21.24
N ALA A 143 3.21 -4.38 -20.68
CA ALA A 143 3.13 -4.21 -19.25
C ALA A 143 1.83 -4.83 -18.73
N GLN A 144 1.93 -5.58 -17.64
CA GLN A 144 0.85 -6.34 -17.06
C GLN A 144 0.25 -5.60 -15.87
N PRO A 145 -1.04 -5.24 -15.93
CA PRO A 145 -1.80 -4.77 -14.78
C PRO A 145 -1.93 -5.85 -13.73
N LEU A 146 -1.65 -5.50 -12.47
CA LEU A 146 -1.88 -6.37 -11.31
C LEU A 146 -3.06 -5.89 -10.46
N ALA A 147 -3.40 -4.62 -10.54
CA ALA A 147 -4.58 -4.04 -9.90
C ALA A 147 -5.03 -2.78 -10.65
N TYR A 148 -6.34 -2.53 -10.61
CA TYR A 148 -7.00 -1.38 -11.22
C TYR A 148 -7.63 -0.48 -10.16
N GLY A 149 -7.66 0.81 -10.45
CA GLY A 149 -8.34 1.83 -9.67
C GLY A 149 -9.81 1.99 -10.06
N PRO A 150 -10.53 2.92 -9.41
CA PRO A 150 -11.91 3.22 -9.73
C PRO A 150 -12.08 3.63 -11.20
N ARG A 151 -13.15 3.14 -11.84
CA ARG A 151 -13.51 3.47 -13.22
C ARG A 151 -13.55 4.98 -13.43
N ASP A 152 -12.81 5.46 -14.42
CA ASP A 152 -12.83 6.86 -14.81
C ASP A 152 -14.18 7.18 -15.47
N PRO A 153 -15.00 8.09 -14.91
CA PRO A 153 -16.31 8.42 -15.44
C PRO A 153 -16.24 9.12 -16.81
N LEU A 154 -15.12 9.73 -17.17
CA LEU A 154 -14.94 10.44 -18.44
C LEU A 154 -14.55 9.49 -19.58
N THR A 155 -13.64 8.55 -19.31
CA THR A 155 -13.12 7.63 -20.33
C THR A 155 -13.80 6.26 -20.32
N GLY A 156 -14.50 5.93 -19.22
CA GLY A 156 -15.09 4.62 -18.99
C GLY A 156 -14.05 3.50 -18.82
N ARG A 157 -12.78 3.84 -18.62
CA ARG A 157 -11.69 2.87 -18.44
C ARG A 157 -11.33 2.74 -16.98
N ASP A 158 -10.88 1.55 -16.59
CA ASP A 158 -10.33 1.32 -15.26
C ASP A 158 -8.83 1.64 -15.31
N PRO A 159 -8.36 2.70 -14.64
CA PRO A 159 -6.96 3.09 -14.65
C PRO A 159 -6.13 2.08 -13.87
N THR A 160 -4.89 1.83 -14.28
CA THR A 160 -3.99 0.91 -13.58
C THR A 160 -3.35 1.59 -12.37
N VAL A 161 -3.26 0.87 -11.24
CA VAL A 161 -2.65 1.36 -9.99
C VAL A 161 -1.46 0.51 -9.54
N ILE A 162 -1.38 -0.74 -10.02
CA ILE A 162 -0.18 -1.58 -9.95
C ILE A 162 0.12 -2.12 -11.33
N LEU A 163 1.32 -1.84 -11.84
CA LEU A 163 1.82 -2.35 -13.11
C LEU A 163 3.12 -3.12 -12.91
N MET A 164 3.26 -4.23 -13.63
CA MET A 164 4.49 -5.00 -13.75
C MET A 164 4.96 -4.99 -15.19
N ARG A 165 6.27 -4.93 -15.38
CA ARG A 165 6.92 -5.08 -16.69
C ARG A 165 8.11 -6.03 -16.56
N ARG A 166 8.33 -6.87 -17.57
CA ARG A 166 9.59 -7.63 -17.72
C ARG A 166 10.64 -6.76 -18.42
N LEU A 167 11.85 -6.71 -17.88
CA LEU A 167 12.98 -5.98 -18.48
C LEU A 167 14.24 -6.85 -18.39
N GLY A 168 14.81 -7.20 -19.55
CA GLY A 168 15.85 -8.22 -19.62
C GLY A 168 15.38 -9.53 -18.99
N ARG A 169 16.11 -10.04 -18.00
CA ARG A 169 15.76 -11.27 -17.27
C ARG A 169 14.92 -11.03 -16.02
N GLY A 170 14.72 -9.78 -15.61
CA GLY A 170 14.05 -9.41 -14.35
C GLY A 170 12.69 -8.77 -14.55
N LYS A 171 12.17 -8.20 -13.45
CA LYS A 171 10.84 -7.60 -13.38
C LYS A 171 10.91 -6.25 -12.66
N VAL A 172 10.15 -5.29 -13.14
CA VAL A 172 9.88 -4.02 -12.45
C VAL A 172 8.41 -3.99 -12.09
N VAL A 173 8.10 -3.66 -10.84
CA VAL A 173 6.74 -3.39 -10.37
C VAL A 173 6.66 -1.96 -9.88
N VAL A 174 5.62 -1.24 -10.27
CA VAL A 174 5.29 0.08 -9.71
C VAL A 174 3.92 -0.01 -9.08
N VAL A 175 3.87 0.27 -7.78
CA VAL A 175 2.66 0.51 -7.01
C VAL A 175 2.52 2.02 -6.85
N ALA A 176 1.45 2.59 -7.38
CA ALA A 176 1.22 4.03 -7.44
C ALA A 176 0.68 4.60 -6.12
N ASP A 177 1.32 4.27 -5.01
CA ASP A 177 0.95 4.67 -3.65
C ASP A 177 2.23 4.72 -2.79
N SER A 178 2.53 5.89 -2.23
CA SER A 178 3.72 6.13 -1.39
C SER A 178 3.66 5.38 -0.07
N GLU A 179 2.45 5.19 0.45
CA GLU A 179 2.18 4.59 1.76
C GLU A 179 1.93 3.08 1.65
N PHE A 180 2.02 2.51 0.45
CA PHE A 180 1.67 1.12 0.23
C PHE A 180 2.47 0.15 1.12
N ALA A 181 3.74 0.45 1.31
CA ALA A 181 4.68 -0.39 2.03
C ALA A 181 4.84 -0.01 3.51
N THR A 182 4.16 1.04 3.98
CA THR A 182 4.30 1.51 5.35
C THR A 182 3.43 0.72 6.31
N ASN A 183 3.77 0.73 7.60
CA ASN A 183 3.07 -0.06 8.62
C ASN A 183 1.59 0.24 8.69
N GLN A 184 1.20 1.52 8.55
CA GLN A 184 -0.20 1.93 8.53
C GLN A 184 -1.04 1.30 7.42
N ASN A 185 -0.40 0.71 6.40
CA ASN A 185 -1.06 -0.03 5.34
C ASN A 185 -0.76 -1.54 5.38
N LEU A 186 0.09 -2.03 6.31
CA LEU A 186 0.49 -3.44 6.40
C LEU A 186 0.03 -4.15 7.67
N GLU A 187 0.55 -3.75 8.83
CA GLU A 187 0.26 -4.38 10.12
C GLU A 187 0.49 -3.37 11.27
N ASN A 188 -0.18 -3.57 12.42
CA ASN A 188 0.09 -2.82 13.64
C ASN A 188 1.44 -3.22 14.28
N GLU A 189 1.94 -2.46 15.27
CA GLU A 189 3.27 -2.63 15.89
C GLU A 189 3.58 -4.06 16.40
N GLY A 190 2.56 -4.87 16.73
CA GLY A 190 2.73 -6.27 17.13
C GLY A 190 2.46 -7.30 16.03
N GLY A 191 2.33 -6.88 14.76
CA GLY A 191 1.99 -7.74 13.62
C GLY A 191 0.52 -8.16 13.57
N GLN A 192 -0.37 -7.48 14.31
CA GLN A 192 -1.81 -7.72 14.26
C GLN A 192 -2.41 -7.16 12.95
N PRO A 193 -3.42 -7.86 12.38
CA PRO A 193 -4.10 -7.40 11.18
C PRO A 193 -4.93 -6.13 11.39
N PHE A 194 -5.23 -5.42 10.30
CA PHE A 194 -6.23 -4.35 10.27
C PHE A 194 -7.63 -4.94 10.08
N GLU A 195 -8.56 -4.60 10.96
CA GLU A 195 -9.96 -5.09 10.91
C GLU A 195 -10.03 -6.63 10.88
N GLY A 196 -9.10 -7.32 11.56
CA GLY A 196 -9.02 -8.79 11.55
C GLY A 196 -8.50 -9.41 10.24
N LEU A 197 -8.18 -8.60 9.22
CA LEU A 197 -7.76 -9.07 7.90
C LEU A 197 -6.30 -8.75 7.58
N ARG A 198 -5.58 -9.72 6.99
CA ARG A 198 -4.20 -9.60 6.52
C ARG A 198 -4.08 -9.27 5.03
N GLU A 199 -5.05 -8.54 4.47
CA GLU A 199 -5.19 -8.31 3.01
C GLU A 199 -3.88 -7.91 2.32
N ASN A 200 -3.14 -6.94 2.87
CA ASN A 200 -1.90 -6.47 2.23
C ASN A 200 -0.72 -7.41 2.46
N ALA A 201 -0.61 -8.06 3.62
CA ALA A 201 0.41 -9.09 3.84
C ALA A 201 0.20 -10.31 2.92
N ASP A 202 -1.06 -10.71 2.71
CA ASP A 202 -1.45 -11.76 1.77
C ASP A 202 -1.16 -11.34 0.33
N PHE A 203 -1.47 -10.08 -0.04
CA PHE A 203 -1.10 -9.54 -1.34
C PHE A 203 0.42 -9.61 -1.59
N TRP A 204 1.25 -9.20 -0.63
CA TRP A 204 2.71 -9.30 -0.75
C TRP A 204 3.16 -10.74 -0.94
N ARG A 205 2.62 -11.69 -0.18
CA ARG A 205 2.95 -13.11 -0.33
C ARG A 205 2.57 -13.66 -1.70
N TRP A 206 1.35 -13.35 -2.17
CA TRP A 206 0.91 -13.68 -3.52
C TRP A 206 1.84 -13.07 -4.57
N LEU A 207 2.12 -11.76 -4.46
CA LEU A 207 2.96 -11.02 -5.38
C LEU A 207 4.36 -11.61 -5.46
N LEU A 208 4.98 -11.94 -4.32
CA LEU A 208 6.31 -12.54 -4.29
C LEU A 208 6.31 -13.92 -4.95
N SER A 209 5.32 -14.78 -4.71
CA SER A 209 5.23 -16.08 -5.41
C SER A 209 5.14 -15.90 -6.93
N TYR A 210 4.34 -14.91 -7.36
CA TYR A 210 4.16 -14.55 -8.77
C TYR A 210 5.44 -13.98 -9.40
N LEU A 211 6.14 -13.08 -8.70
CA LEU A 211 7.35 -12.44 -9.20
C LEU A 211 8.57 -13.38 -9.21
N ASN A 212 8.62 -14.40 -8.38
CA ASN A 212 9.70 -15.40 -8.41
C ASN A 212 9.43 -16.58 -9.34
N ASP A 213 8.34 -16.52 -10.14
CA ASP A 213 7.89 -17.62 -11.00
C ASP A 213 7.77 -18.96 -10.21
N GLN A 214 7.39 -18.87 -8.94
CA GLN A 214 7.12 -20.02 -8.07
C GLN A 214 5.67 -20.47 -8.23
N PRO A 215 5.30 -21.67 -7.75
CA PRO A 215 3.90 -22.05 -7.62
C PRO A 215 3.12 -20.93 -6.92
N MET A 216 2.07 -20.43 -7.58
CA MET A 216 1.31 -19.30 -7.09
C MET A 216 0.73 -19.64 -5.72
N TRP A 217 1.05 -18.82 -4.72
CA TRP A 217 0.42 -18.91 -3.43
C TRP A 217 -1.00 -18.35 -3.54
N ILE A 218 -1.99 -19.14 -3.12
CA ILE A 218 -3.40 -18.77 -3.19
C ILE A 218 -3.78 -18.02 -1.90
N PRO A 219 -4.24 -16.76 -1.97
CA PRO A 219 -4.66 -16.03 -0.78
C PRO A 219 -5.88 -16.69 -0.14
N PRO A 220 -5.95 -16.80 1.20
CA PRO A 220 -7.08 -17.41 1.87
C PRO A 220 -8.37 -16.62 1.61
N ARG A 221 -9.51 -17.29 1.76
CA ARG A 221 -10.81 -16.61 1.75
C ARG A 221 -10.82 -15.56 2.87
N PRO A 222 -11.17 -14.29 2.59
CA PRO A 222 -11.37 -13.30 3.65
C PRO A 222 -12.48 -13.78 4.58
N VAL A 223 -12.13 -14.10 5.82
CA VAL A 223 -13.10 -14.35 6.90
C VAL A 223 -13.07 -13.10 7.76
N PRO A 224 -14.16 -12.30 7.80
CA PRO A 224 -14.24 -11.22 8.76
C PRO A 224 -14.15 -11.83 10.16
N GLU A 225 -13.12 -11.47 10.93
CA GLU A 225 -13.16 -11.76 12.36
C GLU A 225 -14.36 -11.00 12.93
N THR A 226 -15.29 -11.72 13.57
CA THR A 226 -16.35 -11.07 14.34
C THR A 226 -15.64 -10.19 15.38
N PRO A 227 -15.94 -8.89 15.47
CA PRO A 227 -15.29 -8.06 16.46
C PRO A 227 -15.49 -8.71 17.82
N ALA A 228 -14.40 -9.04 18.51
CA ALA A 228 -14.47 -9.55 19.87
C ALA A 228 -15.31 -8.54 20.67
N ALA A 229 -16.45 -9.01 21.19
CA ALA A 229 -17.30 -8.20 22.04
C ALA A 229 -16.40 -7.56 23.11
N THR A 230 -16.35 -6.24 23.12
CA THR A 230 -15.58 -5.49 24.11
C THR A 230 -16.04 -5.95 25.50
N PRO A 231 -15.19 -6.58 26.33
CA PRO A 231 -15.55 -6.87 27.71
C PRO A 231 -15.50 -5.53 28.45
N GLY A 232 -16.61 -4.80 28.45
CA GLY A 232 -16.62 -3.46 29.01
C GLY A 232 -17.80 -2.57 28.64
N ALA A 233 -18.94 -3.12 28.22
CA ALA A 233 -20.20 -2.40 28.39
C ALA A 233 -20.71 -2.74 29.80
N ALA A 234 -20.24 -1.98 30.79
CA ALA A 234 -20.89 -1.97 32.10
C ALA A 234 -22.37 -1.63 31.87
N ALA A 235 -23.24 -2.57 32.24
CA ALA A 235 -24.68 -2.34 32.29
C ALA A 235 -24.97 -1.06 33.09
N PRO A 236 -25.97 -0.24 32.70
CA PRO A 236 -26.35 0.89 33.51
C PRO A 236 -26.74 0.39 34.90
N SER A 237 -26.02 0.86 35.91
CA SER A 237 -26.23 0.54 37.31
C SER A 237 -27.69 0.78 37.67
N ALA A 238 -28.37 -0.28 38.08
CA ALA A 238 -29.71 -0.20 38.64
C ALA A 238 -29.69 0.69 39.89
N THR A 239 -30.41 1.81 39.84
CA THR A 239 -30.69 2.65 41.01
C THR A 239 -31.58 1.86 41.98
N PRO A 240 -31.24 1.74 43.29
CA PRO A 240 -32.10 1.08 44.27
C PRO A 240 -33.33 1.94 44.60
N PRO A 241 -34.44 1.34 45.08
CA PRO A 241 -35.69 2.05 45.31
C PRO A 241 -35.72 2.75 46.68
N GLY A 242 -36.35 3.92 46.72
CA GLY A 242 -37.03 4.43 47.93
C GLY A 242 -36.48 5.72 48.55
N ALA A 243 -37.14 6.85 48.23
CA ALA A 243 -37.49 7.90 49.19
C ALA A 243 -38.69 8.68 48.64
N ALA A 244 -39.72 8.86 49.48
CA ALA A 244 -41.04 9.39 49.16
C ALA A 244 -41.03 10.85 48.68
N PRO A 245 -42.06 11.32 47.95
CA PRO A 245 -42.17 12.72 47.54
C PRO A 245 -42.65 13.58 48.72
N ALA A 246 -42.00 14.74 48.91
CA ALA A 246 -42.47 15.80 49.79
C ALA A 246 -43.13 16.91 48.96
N ASP A 247 -44.35 17.21 49.36
CA ASP A 247 -45.30 18.28 49.02
C ASP A 247 -44.92 19.42 48.06
N GLU A 248 -45.84 19.60 47.12
CA GLU A 248 -46.10 20.79 46.30
C GLU A 248 -46.47 22.01 47.18
N PRO A 249 -45.98 23.23 46.91
CA PRO A 249 -46.64 24.46 47.35
C PRO A 249 -47.65 24.97 46.29
N PRO A 250 -48.75 25.62 46.70
CA PRO A 250 -49.86 25.99 45.81
C PRO A 250 -49.60 27.28 45.01
N PRO A 251 -50.44 27.58 44.00
CA PRO A 251 -50.22 28.68 43.07
C PRO A 251 -50.55 30.04 43.69
N GLN A 252 -49.72 31.05 43.41
CA GLN A 252 -50.05 32.44 43.75
C GLN A 252 -50.86 33.12 42.63
N GLU A 253 -52.04 33.53 43.06
CA GLU A 253 -53.09 34.25 42.41
C GLU A 253 -52.67 35.68 42.04
N GLN A 254 -53.00 36.09 40.82
CA GLN A 254 -52.95 37.48 40.37
C GLN A 254 -54.20 38.23 40.89
N ALA A 255 -54.01 39.41 41.48
CA ALA A 255 -55.02 40.45 41.58
C ALA A 255 -54.37 41.77 42.05
N PRO A 256 -55.04 42.92 41.86
CA PRO A 256 -55.75 43.43 40.69
C PRO A 256 -55.08 44.68 40.07
#